data_AF-A0A7C3E3A0-F1
#
_entry.id   AF-A0A7C3E3A0-F1
#
_cell.length_a   1.000
_cell.length_b   1.000
_cell.length_c   1.000
_cell.angle_alpha   90.00
_cell.angle_beta   90.00
_cell.angle_gamma   90.00
#
_symmetry.space_group_name_H-M   'P 1'
#
loop_
_entity.id
_entity.type
_entity.pdbx_description
1 polymer ?
#
loop_
_entity_poly.entity_id
_entity_poly.type
_entity_poly.pdbx_seq_one_letter_code
_entity_poly.pdbx_strand_id
1 'polypeptide(L)'
;MNEKGIAAPVLLGIPLGLLIGVGLFTFGYARGYSYMTDDPQACNNCHVMHEQYDGWLKSSHRKAAVCNDCHTPHGFVPKYFTKALNGFNHSLA
;
A
#
# COMPACT_ATOMS: atom_id res chain seq x y z
N MET A 1 -16.92 -39.57 12.09
CA MET A 1 -16.23 -38.27 12.11
C MET A 1 -16.98 -37.38 13.09
N ASN A 2 -16.38 -37.02 14.22
CA ASN A 2 -17.07 -36.26 15.25
C ASN A 2 -17.43 -34.86 14.74
N GLU A 3 -18.66 -34.42 14.97
CA GLU A 3 -19.17 -33.09 14.60
C GLU A 3 -18.26 -31.97 15.12
N LYS A 4 -17.64 -32.18 16.30
CA LYS A 4 -16.66 -31.29 16.91
C LYS A 4 -15.34 -31.18 16.13
N GLY A 5 -14.96 -32.22 15.38
CA GLY A 5 -13.72 -32.26 14.59
C GLY A 5 -13.78 -31.46 13.29
N ILE A 6 -14.99 -31.24 12.74
CA ILE A 6 -15.21 -30.41 11.55
C ILE A 6 -15.50 -28.95 11.94
N ALA A 7 -16.11 -28.72 13.11
CA ALA A 7 -16.45 -27.38 13.58
C ALA A 7 -15.21 -26.47 13.71
N ALA A 8 -14.11 -26.96 14.29
CA ALA A 8 -12.89 -26.17 14.48
C ALA A 8 -12.24 -25.66 13.16
N PRO A 9 -11.97 -26.51 12.16
CA PRO A 9 -11.42 -26.04 10.88
C PRO A 9 -12.38 -25.17 10.09
N VAL A 10 -13.71 -25.34 10.24
CA VAL A 10 -14.70 -24.46 9.60
C VAL A 10 -14.74 -23.08 10.28
N LEU A 11 -14.77 -23.05 11.62
CA LEU A 11 -14.83 -21.81 12.41
C LEU A 11 -13.58 -20.94 12.27
N LEU A 12 -12.41 -21.54 12.00
CA LEU A 12 -11.16 -20.80 11.76
C LEU A 12 -10.89 -20.59 10.26
N GLY A 13 -11.18 -21.60 9.45
CA GLY A 13 -10.85 -21.61 8.03
C GLY A 13 -11.69 -20.63 7.21
N ILE A 14 -12.99 -20.51 7.50
CA ILE A 14 -13.86 -19.57 6.77
C ILE A 14 -13.45 -18.11 7.04
N PRO A 15 -13.32 -17.64 8.30
CA PRO A 15 -12.92 -16.26 8.55
C PRO A 15 -11.52 -15.95 8.03
N LEU A 16 -10.56 -16.87 8.19
CA LEU A 16 -9.21 -16.68 7.67
C LEU A 16 -9.20 -16.63 6.13
N GLY A 17 -9.94 -17.52 5.48
CA GLY A 17 -10.08 -17.52 4.03
C GLY A 17 -10.71 -16.24 3.49
N LEU A 18 -11.74 -15.72 4.17
CA LEU A 18 -12.36 -14.43 3.84
C LEU A 18 -11.38 -13.28 4.05
N LEU A 19 -10.66 -13.25 5.17
CA LEU A 19 -9.68 -12.20 5.47
C LEU A 19 -8.56 -12.17 4.45
N ILE A 20 -8.01 -13.34 4.08
CA ILE A 20 -6.97 -13.45 3.06
C ILE A 20 -7.53 -13.09 1.68
N GLY A 21 -8.70 -13.61 1.31
CA GLY A 21 -9.32 -13.36 0.01
C GLY A 21 -9.63 -11.89 -0.22
N VAL A 22 -10.33 -11.25 0.73
CA VAL A 22 -10.64 -9.82 0.68
C VAL A 22 -9.37 -8.99 0.74
N GLY A 23 -8.41 -9.36 1.60
CA GLY A 23 -7.13 -8.68 1.74
C GLY A 23 -6.32 -8.69 0.44
N LEU A 24 -6.15 -9.85 -0.20
CA LEU A 24 -5.43 -9.98 -1.47
C LEU A 24 -6.15 -9.27 -2.62
N PHE A 25 -7.48 -9.40 -2.70
CA PHE A 25 -8.27 -8.69 -3.71
C PHE A 25 -8.10 -7.18 -3.56
N THR A 26 -8.23 -6.66 -2.35
CA THR A 26 -8.10 -5.23 -2.05
C THR A 26 -6.69 -4.74 -2.35
N PHE A 27 -5.67 -5.48 -1.91
CA PHE A 27 -4.27 -5.14 -2.18
C PHE A 27 -3.97 -5.09 -3.69
N GLY A 28 -4.48 -6.04 -4.47
CA GLY A 28 -4.32 -6.05 -5.93
C GLY A 28 -5.08 -4.91 -6.60
N TYR A 29 -6.35 -4.73 -6.25
CA TYR A 29 -7.22 -3.68 -6.80
C TYR A 29 -6.67 -2.28 -6.53
N ALA A 30 -6.19 -2.03 -5.32
CA ALA A 30 -5.58 -0.76 -4.92
C ALA A 30 -4.12 -0.59 -5.39
N ARG A 31 -3.58 -1.52 -6.19
CA ARG A 31 -2.18 -1.52 -6.63
C ARG A 31 -1.17 -1.44 -5.48
N GLY A 32 -1.44 -2.12 -4.36
CA GLY A 32 -0.62 -2.06 -3.14
C GLY A 32 0.87 -2.37 -3.38
N TYR A 33 1.19 -3.21 -4.36
CA TYR A 33 2.57 -3.51 -4.75
C TYR A 33 3.35 -2.28 -5.25
N SER A 34 2.70 -1.27 -5.84
CA SER A 34 3.40 -0.07 -6.31
C SER A 34 4.00 0.72 -5.15
N TYR A 35 3.40 0.63 -3.96
CA TYR A 35 3.93 1.23 -2.73
C TYR A 35 5.18 0.53 -2.21
N MET A 36 5.58 -0.62 -2.76
CA MET A 36 6.86 -1.26 -2.45
C MET A 36 8.02 -0.70 -3.30
N THR A 37 7.75 0.29 -4.15
CA THR A 37 8.72 0.86 -5.10
C THR A 37 8.92 2.36 -4.87
N ASP A 38 9.82 2.95 -5.66
CA ASP A 38 10.07 4.39 -5.74
C ASP A 38 9.50 5.06 -6.98
N ASP A 39 8.68 4.36 -7.76
CA ASP A 39 8.04 4.94 -8.94
C ASP A 39 7.15 6.13 -8.52
N PRO A 40 7.42 7.36 -9.00
CA PRO A 40 6.58 8.53 -8.75
C PRO A 40 5.10 8.33 -9.12
N GLN A 41 4.80 7.46 -10.10
CA GLN A 41 3.43 7.13 -10.48
C GLN A 41 2.64 6.49 -9.33
N ALA A 42 3.30 5.82 -8.38
CA ALA A 42 2.64 5.24 -7.22
C ALA A 42 2.01 6.32 -6.33
N CYS A 43 2.62 7.53 -6.25
CA CYS A 43 2.03 8.66 -5.55
C CYS A 43 0.75 9.15 -6.22
N ASN A 44 0.63 8.98 -7.54
CA ASN A 44 -0.51 9.40 -8.34
C ASN A 44 -1.64 8.35 -8.41
N ASN A 45 -1.61 7.30 -7.59
CA ASN A 45 -2.71 6.34 -7.49
C ASN A 45 -3.96 6.92 -6.80
N CYS A 46 -3.78 7.97 -5.99
CA CYS A 46 -4.85 8.66 -5.29
C CYS A 46 -5.06 10.05 -5.90
N HIS A 47 -6.31 10.39 -6.22
CA HIS A 47 -6.66 11.67 -6.84
C HIS A 47 -6.21 12.92 -6.06
N VAL A 48 -6.15 12.85 -4.72
CA VAL A 48 -5.66 13.93 -3.85
C VAL A 48 -4.19 14.28 -4.12
N MET A 49 -3.42 13.35 -4.70
CA MET A 49 -2.01 13.53 -5.01
C MET A 49 -1.73 14.05 -6.43
N HIS A 50 -2.76 14.22 -7.26
CA HIS A 50 -2.59 14.62 -8.67
C HIS A 50 -1.88 15.98 -8.81
N GLU A 51 -2.26 16.96 -7.99
CA GLU A 51 -1.66 18.30 -8.06
C GLU A 51 -0.17 18.29 -7.72
N GLN A 52 0.22 17.53 -6.70
CA GLN A 52 1.61 17.40 -6.26
C GLN A 52 2.42 16.62 -7.30
N TYR A 53 1.84 15.58 -7.88
CA TYR A 53 2.47 14.83 -8.97
C TYR A 53 2.69 15.72 -10.21
N ASP A 54 1.68 16.50 -10.62
CA ASP A 54 1.77 17.45 -11.72
C ASP A 54 2.79 18.57 -11.46
N GLY A 55 2.85 19.05 -10.22
CA GLY A 55 3.85 20.02 -9.77
C GLY A 55 5.26 19.46 -9.89
N TRP A 56 5.49 18.23 -9.39
CA TRP A 56 6.76 17.53 -9.57
C TRP A 56 7.11 17.36 -11.05
N LEU A 57 6.14 16.96 -11.88
CA LEU A 57 6.31 16.71 -13.32
C LEU A 57 6.82 17.96 -14.07
N LYS A 58 6.33 19.13 -13.69
CA LYS A 58 6.68 20.44 -14.28
C LYS A 58 7.91 21.08 -13.64
N SER A 59 8.35 20.59 -12.49
CA SER A 59 9.49 21.14 -11.75
C SER A 59 10.86 20.62 -12.25
N SER A 60 11.93 21.26 -11.79
CA SER A 60 13.31 20.77 -11.99
C SER A 60 13.59 19.45 -11.26
N HIS A 61 12.87 19.14 -10.18
CA HIS A 61 13.09 17.94 -9.37
C HIS A 61 12.94 16.66 -10.19
N ARG A 62 12.00 16.58 -11.15
CA ARG A 62 11.83 15.39 -11.99
C ARG A 62 13.11 14.94 -12.71
N LYS A 63 14.06 15.84 -12.93
CA LYS A 63 15.34 15.51 -13.57
C LYS A 63 16.39 14.93 -12.62
N ALA A 64 16.18 15.04 -11.31
CA ALA A 64 17.19 14.76 -10.29
C ALA A 64 16.70 13.86 -9.14
N ALA A 65 15.40 13.82 -8.87
CA ALA A 65 14.84 13.13 -7.71
C ALA A 65 13.41 12.64 -7.97
N VAL A 66 13.06 11.53 -7.32
CA VAL A 66 11.69 11.02 -7.19
C VAL A 66 11.08 11.43 -5.86
N CYS A 67 9.77 11.26 -5.70
CA CYS A 67 9.03 11.70 -4.51
C CYS A 67 9.66 11.17 -3.21
N ASN A 68 10.03 9.89 -3.18
CA ASN A 68 10.55 9.24 -1.98
C ASN A 68 11.96 9.69 -1.59
N ASP A 69 12.74 10.28 -2.50
CA ASP A 69 14.10 10.77 -2.20
C ASP A 69 14.07 11.92 -1.17
N CYS A 70 12.95 12.64 -1.09
CA CYS A 70 12.74 13.69 -0.09
C CYS A 70 11.68 13.32 0.95
N HIS A 71 10.64 12.56 0.57
CA HIS A 71 9.48 12.28 1.44
C HIS A 71 9.59 10.98 2.26
N THR A 72 10.65 10.19 2.08
CA THR A 72 10.89 9.01 2.91
C THR A 72 12.33 9.01 3.42
N PRO A 73 12.57 8.55 4.65
CA PRO A 73 13.93 8.43 5.17
C PRO A 73 14.74 7.40 4.37
N HIS A 74 16.05 7.61 4.27
CA HIS A 74 16.95 6.60 3.70
C HIS A 74 17.08 5.37 4.61
N GLY A 75 17.37 4.21 4.00
CA GLY A 75 17.48 2.93 4.69
C GLY A 75 16.20 2.08 4.60
N PHE A 76 16.37 0.76 4.55
CA PHE A 76 15.28 -0.17 4.24
C PHE A 76 14.12 -0.09 5.25
N VAL A 77 14.39 -0.37 6.52
CA VAL A 77 13.36 -0.39 7.58
C VAL A 77 12.65 0.95 7.75
N PRO A 78 13.34 2.09 7.97
CA PRO A 78 12.66 3.36 8.21
C PRO A 78 11.82 3.79 7.00
N LYS A 79 12.30 3.57 5.77
CA LYS A 79 11.57 3.87 4.55
C LYS A 79 10.23 3.15 4.47
N TYR A 80 10.23 1.82 4.61
CA TYR A 80 9.00 1.04 4.47
C TYR A 80 8.05 1.24 5.64
N PHE A 81 8.57 1.51 6.84
CA PHE A 81 7.73 1.89 7.98
C PHE A 81 6.99 3.21 7.70
N THR A 82 7.71 4.26 7.27
CA THR A 82 7.10 5.54 6.90
C THR A 82 6.10 5.40 5.74
N LYS A 83 6.44 4.61 4.71
CA LYS A 83 5.52 4.36 3.58
C LYS A 83 4.24 3.65 4.03
N ALA A 84 4.34 2.66 4.91
CA ALA A 84 3.17 1.96 5.46
C ALA A 84 2.30 2.89 6.30
N LEU A 85 2.90 3.67 7.20
CA LEU A 85 2.17 4.60 8.07
C LEU A 85 1.47 5.71 7.27
N ASN A 86 2.19 6.35 6.34
CA ASN A 86 1.62 7.42 5.53
C ASN A 86 0.56 6.89 4.56
N GLY A 87 0.79 5.73 3.94
CA GLY A 87 -0.20 5.07 3.09
C GLY A 87 -1.49 4.75 3.82
N PHE A 88 -1.40 4.24 5.06
CA PHE A 88 -2.57 4.01 5.91
C PHE A 88 -3.29 5.32 6.25
N ASN A 89 -2.56 6.36 6.69
CA ASN A 89 -3.18 7.64 7.04
C ASN A 89 -3.87 8.32 5.84
N HIS A 90 -3.30 8.22 4.63
CA HIS A 90 -3.93 8.75 3.41
C HIS A 90 -5.19 7.99 3.00
N SER A 91 -5.36 6.73 3.43
CA SER A 91 -6.60 5.96 3.16
C SER A 91 -7.78 6.38 4.04
N LEU A 92 -7.53 7.15 5.09
CA LEU A 92 -8.55 7.66 6.02
C LEU A 92 -9.09 9.05 5.63
N ALA A 93 -8.47 9.69 4.63
CA ALA A 93 -8.69 11.09 4.26
C ALA A 93 -9.66 11.24 3.08
#